data_AF-A0A0J6SC09-F1
#
_entry.id   AF-A0A0J6SC09-F1
#
_cell.length_a   1.000
_cell.length_b   1.000
_cell.length_c   1.000
_cell.angle_alpha   90.00
_cell.angle_beta   90.00
_cell.angle_gamma   90.00
#
_symmetry.space_group_name_H-M   'P 1'
#
loop_
_entity.id
_entity.type
_entity.pdbx_description
1 polymer ?
#
loop_
_entity_poly.entity_id
_entity_poly.type
_entity_poly.pdbx_seq_one_letter_code
_entity_poly.pdbx_strand_id
1 'polypeptide(L)'
;MAKLEGEAVEIAESLSLEIAGQRRVIAAASKCIADWRSEPEPRFPLRLLFAGPTSVGKELLAVSIAKTMFSSRIVKHSCVGYDGPLRLNRDLRTAGPEPLVLFLKLFDYAEHNLEAVEFLLATGGILLGNGYSRAFPGSLVILSASHAFSETLAEAERAAPGGWSRALAAKFPNVAAALDAAIQFEALSLDDRAEIVRREADGLAKRIDVAIAVSDAAALVLAAQDNARNLDSELRLQVGRLFRDQKLVGALRTTGKTLLLDYAYGCFSWLAAEGGDTESKRVSMPISELGPPLLSATSRPRDFPALSWQTEWKFDAFISYKISKHLPTARALRDDLARLGYTVWLDEDQIGGPDDPWRKKTREQLIKHLMNGVGCSRCTIVFETVLEAVLLPPGCSPSEPRLAESVMRTGEGVLVAWNWQKLEIDSSSRTIVIHEGSRGLTVSDGTQDITASLFMGSNIAAIGLTAAICKAIDRFRNGSRAL
;
A
#
# COMPACT_ATOMS: atom_id res chain seq x y z
N MET A 1 20.52 -27.17 -24.00
CA MET A 1 20.21 -27.97 -22.80
C MET A 1 21.14 -27.55 -21.66
N ALA A 2 22.36 -28.09 -21.50
CA ALA A 2 23.23 -27.77 -20.37
C ALA A 2 23.54 -26.28 -20.13
N LYS A 3 23.70 -25.47 -21.19
CA LYS A 3 23.92 -24.01 -21.08
C LYS A 3 22.68 -23.24 -20.56
N LEU A 4 21.48 -23.68 -20.94
CA LEU A 4 20.22 -23.05 -20.51
C LEU A 4 19.90 -23.43 -19.06
N GLU A 5 20.18 -24.67 -18.69
CA GLU A 5 20.08 -25.13 -17.30
C GLU A 5 21.05 -24.34 -16.41
N GLY A 6 22.27 -24.05 -16.88
CA GLY A 6 23.21 -23.20 -16.16
C GLY A 6 22.70 -21.76 -15.94
N GLU A 7 22.17 -21.12 -16.97
CA GLU A 7 21.63 -19.74 -16.86
C GLU A 7 20.41 -19.67 -15.95
N ALA A 8 19.47 -20.62 -16.07
CA ALA A 8 18.30 -20.67 -15.18
C ALA A 8 18.70 -20.84 -13.71
N VAL A 9 19.73 -21.64 -13.42
CA VAL A 9 20.28 -21.82 -12.07
C VAL A 9 20.90 -20.52 -11.56
N GLU A 10 21.72 -19.83 -12.35
CA GLU A 10 22.34 -18.55 -11.96
C GLU A 10 21.30 -17.46 -11.63
N ILE A 11 20.24 -17.35 -12.45
CA ILE A 11 19.13 -16.43 -12.18
C ILE A 11 18.40 -16.84 -10.89
N ALA A 12 18.11 -18.13 -10.70
CA ALA A 12 17.42 -18.60 -9.50
C ALA A 12 18.21 -18.37 -8.21
N GLU A 13 19.52 -18.60 -8.23
CA GLU A 13 20.42 -18.32 -7.11
C GLU A 13 20.41 -16.83 -6.76
N SER A 14 20.57 -15.97 -7.77
CA SER A 14 20.54 -14.50 -7.59
C SER A 14 19.21 -14.02 -6.99
N LEU A 15 18.08 -14.53 -7.47
CA LEU A 15 16.76 -14.16 -6.95
C LEU A 15 16.53 -14.69 -5.53
N SER A 16 17.06 -15.86 -5.19
CA SER A 16 16.93 -16.47 -3.85
C SER A 16 17.69 -15.69 -2.75
N LEU A 17 18.69 -14.89 -3.13
CA LEU A 17 19.37 -13.96 -2.21
C LEU A 17 18.43 -12.84 -1.74
N GLU A 18 17.54 -12.35 -2.60
CA GLU A 18 16.59 -11.30 -2.24
C GLU A 18 15.27 -11.85 -1.69
N ILE A 19 14.82 -13.02 -2.18
CA ILE A 19 13.49 -13.55 -1.90
C ILE A 19 13.60 -14.77 -0.99
N ALA A 20 12.97 -14.70 0.19
CA ALA A 20 12.84 -15.83 1.08
C ALA A 20 11.65 -16.72 0.67
N GLY A 21 11.88 -18.03 0.66
CA GLY A 21 10.88 -19.01 0.25
C GLY A 21 10.61 -19.03 -1.26
N GLN A 22 9.42 -19.52 -1.65
CA GLN A 22 8.95 -19.52 -3.05
C GLN A 22 9.91 -20.18 -4.06
N ARG A 23 10.70 -21.18 -3.62
CA ARG A 23 11.75 -21.81 -4.45
C ARG A 23 11.24 -22.32 -5.80
N ARG A 24 10.03 -22.90 -5.82
CA ARG A 24 9.39 -23.39 -7.04
C ARG A 24 9.02 -22.27 -8.00
N VAL A 25 8.49 -21.17 -7.48
CA VAL A 25 8.15 -19.97 -8.26
C VAL A 25 9.41 -19.35 -8.85
N ILE A 26 10.46 -19.22 -8.05
CA ILE A 26 11.75 -18.68 -8.50
C ILE A 26 12.31 -19.56 -9.61
N ALA A 27 12.37 -20.89 -9.42
CA ALA A 27 12.86 -21.81 -10.44
C ALA A 27 12.04 -21.76 -11.74
N ALA A 28 10.70 -21.70 -11.62
CA ALA A 28 9.82 -21.57 -12.79
C ALA A 28 10.05 -20.26 -13.55
N ALA A 29 10.13 -19.13 -12.83
CA ALA A 29 10.38 -17.81 -13.43
C ALA A 29 11.76 -17.76 -14.10
N SER A 30 12.80 -18.23 -13.41
CA SER A 30 14.17 -18.28 -13.94
C SER A 30 14.25 -19.14 -15.20
N LYS A 31 13.56 -20.28 -15.24
CA LYS A 31 13.51 -21.13 -16.42
C LYS A 31 12.84 -20.41 -17.59
N CYS A 32 11.66 -19.81 -17.39
CA CYS A 32 10.97 -19.06 -18.45
C CYS A 32 11.84 -17.91 -18.99
N ILE A 33 12.56 -17.21 -18.11
CA ILE A 33 13.46 -16.12 -18.50
C ILE A 33 14.65 -16.65 -19.30
N ALA A 34 15.30 -17.72 -18.84
CA ALA A 34 16.45 -18.32 -19.54
C ALA A 34 16.04 -18.86 -20.92
N ASP A 35 14.90 -19.54 -21.01
CA ASP A 35 14.36 -20.05 -22.26
C ASP A 35 14.09 -18.89 -23.24
N TRP A 36 13.41 -17.83 -22.79
CA TRP A 36 13.13 -16.64 -23.61
C TRP A 36 14.39 -15.89 -24.06
N ARG A 37 15.40 -15.74 -23.18
CA ARG A 37 16.68 -15.08 -23.54
C ARG A 37 17.50 -15.87 -24.55
N SER A 38 17.26 -17.18 -24.64
CA SER A 38 17.93 -18.03 -25.62
C SER A 38 17.37 -17.87 -27.03
N GLU A 39 16.19 -17.28 -27.17
CA GLU A 39 15.59 -16.99 -28.46
C GLU A 39 16.40 -15.90 -29.19
N PRO A 40 16.79 -16.14 -30.45
CA PRO A 40 17.46 -15.12 -31.25
C PRO A 40 16.45 -14.02 -31.61
N GLU A 41 16.65 -12.82 -31.04
CA GLU A 41 15.80 -11.63 -31.22
C GLU A 41 14.32 -11.87 -30.88
N PRO A 42 13.96 -11.91 -29.58
CA PRO A 42 12.58 -12.11 -29.16
C PRO A 42 11.67 -11.04 -29.79
N ARG A 43 10.69 -11.47 -30.58
CA ARG A 43 9.73 -10.57 -31.25
C ARG A 43 8.72 -9.98 -30.27
N PHE A 44 8.49 -10.67 -29.17
CA PHE A 44 7.53 -10.30 -28.14
C PHE A 44 8.22 -10.27 -26.77
N PRO A 45 7.75 -9.41 -25.84
CA PRO A 45 8.16 -9.53 -24.46
C PRO A 45 7.79 -10.91 -23.92
N LEU A 46 8.55 -11.40 -22.93
CA LEU A 46 8.10 -12.55 -22.15
C LEU A 46 6.88 -12.15 -21.32
N ARG A 47 5.79 -12.92 -21.40
CA ARG A 47 4.48 -12.61 -20.83
C ARG A 47 4.13 -13.63 -19.76
N LEU A 48 4.23 -13.22 -18.51
CA LEU A 48 4.00 -14.07 -17.35
C LEU A 48 2.75 -13.64 -16.60
N LEU A 49 2.02 -14.62 -16.06
CA LEU A 49 0.98 -14.40 -15.07
C LEU A 49 1.44 -14.87 -13.70
N PHE A 50 1.47 -13.99 -12.72
CA PHE A 50 1.69 -14.30 -11.31
C PHE A 50 0.36 -14.43 -10.59
N ALA A 51 0.00 -15.66 -10.24
CA ALA A 51 -1.20 -15.98 -9.46
C ALA A 51 -0.80 -16.45 -8.06
N GLY A 52 -1.58 -16.11 -7.04
CA GLY A 52 -1.41 -16.62 -5.68
C GLY A 52 -2.02 -15.71 -4.62
N PRO A 53 -1.87 -16.06 -3.32
CA PRO A 53 -2.47 -15.30 -2.23
C PRO A 53 -1.97 -13.84 -2.13
N THR A 54 -2.61 -13.05 -1.28
CA THR A 54 -2.08 -11.73 -0.90
C THR A 54 -0.77 -11.86 -0.15
N SER A 55 0.13 -10.89 -0.34
CA SER A 55 1.36 -10.74 0.46
C SER A 55 2.40 -11.87 0.33
N VAL A 56 2.33 -12.71 -0.71
CA VAL A 56 3.30 -13.80 -0.97
C VAL A 56 4.53 -13.39 -1.78
N GLY A 57 4.72 -12.09 -2.03
CA GLY A 57 5.91 -11.59 -2.75
C GLY A 57 5.80 -11.49 -4.27
N LYS A 58 4.59 -11.52 -4.87
CA LYS A 58 4.41 -11.34 -6.33
C LYS A 58 5.13 -10.11 -6.90
N GLU A 59 4.94 -8.96 -6.25
CA GLU A 59 5.60 -7.70 -6.64
C GLU A 59 7.09 -7.71 -6.30
N LEU A 60 7.47 -8.33 -5.18
CA LEU A 60 8.87 -8.46 -4.77
C LEU A 60 9.68 -9.23 -5.82
N LEU A 61 9.15 -10.36 -6.31
CA LEU A 61 9.79 -11.14 -7.38
C LEU A 61 9.96 -10.32 -8.65
N ALA A 62 8.94 -9.55 -9.07
CA ALA A 62 9.04 -8.69 -10.24
C ALA A 62 10.13 -7.61 -10.07
N VAL A 63 10.24 -7.01 -8.88
CA VAL A 63 11.29 -6.03 -8.56
C VAL A 63 12.67 -6.69 -8.56
N SER A 64 12.82 -7.86 -7.96
CA SER A 64 14.09 -8.58 -7.93
C SER A 64 14.54 -8.99 -9.34
N ILE A 65 13.62 -9.47 -10.19
CA ILE A 65 13.92 -9.73 -11.61
C ILE A 65 14.42 -8.44 -12.29
N ALA A 66 13.75 -7.31 -12.06
CA ALA A 66 14.17 -6.04 -12.65
C ALA A 66 15.58 -5.62 -12.21
N LYS A 67 15.93 -5.82 -10.93
CA LYS A 67 17.27 -5.53 -10.42
C LYS A 67 18.33 -6.45 -11.01
N THR A 68 18.08 -7.75 -11.03
CA THR A 68 19.04 -8.76 -11.50
C THR A 68 19.27 -8.64 -13.00
N MET A 69 18.24 -8.33 -13.79
CA MET A 69 18.27 -8.51 -15.25
C MET A 69 18.06 -7.24 -16.07
N PHE A 70 17.49 -6.18 -15.49
CA PHE A 70 17.03 -5.00 -16.23
C PHE A 70 17.53 -3.68 -15.63
N SER A 71 18.70 -3.67 -14.97
CA SER A 71 19.27 -2.46 -14.35
C SER A 71 18.29 -1.73 -13.41
N SER A 72 17.47 -2.50 -12.68
CA SER A 72 16.39 -2.01 -11.80
C SER A 72 15.26 -1.26 -12.52
N ARG A 73 15.14 -1.37 -13.84
CA ARG A 73 14.09 -0.72 -14.64
C ARG A 73 12.78 -1.49 -14.53
N ILE A 74 11.85 -0.94 -13.76
CA ILE A 74 10.51 -1.50 -13.58
C ILE A 74 9.45 -0.40 -13.67
N VAL A 75 8.38 -0.67 -14.43
CA VAL A 75 7.16 0.14 -14.43
C VAL A 75 6.09 -0.63 -13.68
N LYS A 76 5.59 -0.06 -12.60
CA LYS A 76 4.52 -0.64 -11.79
C LYS A 76 3.23 0.09 -12.07
N HIS A 77 2.21 -0.61 -12.54
CA HIS A 77 0.93 -0.03 -12.85
C HIS A 77 -0.19 -0.81 -12.15
N SER A 78 -1.05 -0.11 -11.41
CA SER A 78 -2.21 -0.70 -10.74
C SER A 78 -3.43 -0.60 -11.64
N CYS A 79 -4.03 -1.73 -11.95
CA CYS A 79 -5.26 -1.80 -12.74
C CYS A 79 -6.51 -1.44 -11.92
N VAL A 80 -6.38 -1.29 -10.60
CA VAL A 80 -7.46 -0.84 -9.70
C VAL A 80 -7.43 0.67 -9.51
N GLY A 81 -8.60 1.29 -9.59
CA GLY A 81 -8.87 2.67 -9.14
C GLY A 81 -8.66 3.77 -10.18
N TYR A 82 -8.60 3.43 -11.47
CA TYR A 82 -8.41 4.43 -12.53
C TYR A 82 -9.27 4.12 -13.77
N ASP A 83 -9.95 5.15 -14.25
CA ASP A 83 -10.69 5.09 -15.51
C ASP A 83 -9.73 5.34 -16.69
N GLY A 84 -9.49 4.29 -17.49
CA GLY A 84 -8.92 4.37 -18.84
C GLY A 84 -7.38 4.30 -18.98
N PRO A 85 -6.90 4.17 -20.25
CA PRO A 85 -5.50 3.82 -20.58
C PRO A 85 -4.49 4.96 -20.39
N LEU A 86 -4.94 6.18 -20.07
CA LEU A 86 -4.10 7.38 -20.02
C LEU A 86 -2.96 7.28 -19.01
N ARG A 87 -3.19 6.58 -17.88
CA ARG A 87 -2.17 6.44 -16.84
C ARG A 87 -1.09 5.43 -17.21
N LEU A 88 -1.46 4.28 -17.77
CA LEU A 88 -0.49 3.32 -18.30
C LEU A 88 0.39 3.99 -19.36
N ASN A 89 -0.22 4.79 -20.24
CA ASN A 89 0.50 5.58 -21.24
C ASN A 89 1.48 6.57 -20.61
N ARG A 90 1.07 7.29 -19.56
CA ARG A 90 1.95 8.22 -18.84
C ARG A 90 3.14 7.48 -18.22
N ASP A 91 2.88 6.38 -17.50
CA ASP A 91 3.91 5.61 -16.81
C ASP A 91 4.94 5.08 -17.82
N LEU A 92 4.49 4.57 -18.98
CA LEU A 92 5.35 4.06 -20.05
C LEU A 92 6.07 5.14 -20.87
N ARG A 93 5.50 6.36 -21.00
CA ARG A 93 6.20 7.50 -21.64
C ARG A 93 7.40 7.96 -20.81
N THR A 94 7.33 7.83 -19.48
CA THR A 94 8.44 8.21 -18.60
C THR A 94 9.55 7.17 -18.52
N ALA A 95 9.27 5.92 -18.91
CA ALA A 95 10.31 4.91 -19.04
C ALA A 95 11.16 5.20 -20.29
N GLY A 96 12.49 5.27 -20.17
CA GLY A 96 13.38 5.38 -21.34
C GLY A 96 13.24 4.17 -22.29
N PRO A 97 13.83 4.15 -23.49
CA PRO A 97 13.53 3.15 -24.53
C PRO A 97 14.00 1.72 -24.24
N GLU A 98 14.95 1.53 -23.33
CA GLU A 98 15.60 0.23 -23.07
C GLU A 98 14.62 -0.81 -22.44
N PRO A 99 14.97 -2.11 -22.49
CA PRO A 99 14.30 -3.18 -21.76
C PRO A 99 13.91 -2.86 -20.33
N LEU A 100 12.75 -3.36 -19.89
CA LEU A 100 12.25 -3.17 -18.54
C LEU A 100 11.34 -4.33 -18.11
N VAL A 101 10.99 -4.35 -16.83
CA VAL A 101 9.87 -5.16 -16.31
C VAL A 101 8.62 -4.28 -16.22
N LEU A 102 7.54 -4.63 -16.90
CA LEU A 102 6.23 -4.02 -16.75
C LEU A 102 5.38 -4.90 -15.85
N PHE A 103 5.09 -4.43 -14.65
CA PHE A 103 4.30 -5.14 -13.66
C PHE A 103 2.89 -4.55 -13.57
N LEU A 104 1.90 -5.28 -14.10
CA LEU A 104 0.48 -4.94 -14.10
C LEU A 104 -0.21 -5.60 -12.90
N LYS A 105 -0.44 -4.80 -11.86
CA LYS A 105 -0.97 -5.24 -10.58
C LYS A 105 -2.49 -5.33 -10.62
N LEU A 106 -3.02 -6.47 -10.14
CA LEU A 106 -4.45 -6.74 -10.03
C LEU A 106 -5.14 -6.66 -11.40
N PHE A 107 -4.55 -7.31 -12.40
CA PHE A 107 -4.99 -7.20 -13.80
C PHE A 107 -6.42 -7.68 -14.01
N ASP A 108 -6.92 -8.57 -13.15
CA ASP A 108 -8.27 -9.11 -13.21
C ASP A 108 -9.37 -8.11 -12.81
N TYR A 109 -8.96 -6.91 -12.37
CA TYR A 109 -9.81 -5.72 -12.18
C TYR A 109 -9.63 -4.68 -13.30
N ALA A 110 -8.89 -5.00 -14.36
CA ALA A 110 -8.55 -4.06 -15.43
C ALA A 110 -9.72 -3.75 -16.39
N GLU A 111 -10.97 -3.65 -15.93
CA GLU A 111 -12.14 -3.46 -16.81
C GLU A 111 -11.94 -2.30 -17.82
N HIS A 112 -11.33 -1.20 -17.38
CA HIS A 112 -11.06 -0.02 -18.23
C HIS A 112 -9.71 -0.04 -18.96
N ASN A 113 -8.86 -1.04 -18.70
CA ASN A 113 -7.52 -1.17 -19.28
C ASN A 113 -7.33 -2.47 -20.06
N LEU A 114 -8.34 -3.36 -20.08
CA LEU A 114 -8.21 -4.71 -20.61
C LEU A 114 -7.83 -4.70 -22.10
N GLU A 115 -8.46 -3.87 -22.92
CA GLU A 115 -8.12 -3.74 -24.34
C GLU A 115 -6.65 -3.34 -24.57
N ALA A 116 -6.14 -2.40 -23.75
CA ALA A 116 -4.75 -1.97 -23.85
C ALA A 116 -3.77 -3.06 -23.39
N VAL A 117 -4.14 -3.83 -22.37
CA VAL A 117 -3.37 -4.98 -21.90
C VAL A 117 -3.38 -6.09 -22.95
N GLU A 118 -4.54 -6.43 -23.52
CA GLU A 118 -4.67 -7.42 -24.58
C GLU A 118 -3.87 -7.03 -25.84
N PHE A 119 -3.96 -5.76 -26.26
CA PHE A 119 -3.17 -5.23 -27.36
C PHE A 119 -1.67 -5.33 -27.09
N LEU A 120 -1.24 -5.00 -25.88
CA LEU A 120 0.17 -5.14 -25.46
C LEU A 120 0.65 -6.58 -25.53
N LEU A 121 -0.13 -7.53 -25.02
CA LEU A 121 0.25 -8.95 -25.01
C LEU A 121 0.26 -9.56 -26.42
N ALA A 122 -0.65 -9.12 -27.28
CA ALA A 122 -0.79 -9.62 -28.65
C ALA A 122 0.26 -9.04 -29.61
N THR A 123 0.59 -7.75 -29.47
CA THR A 123 1.49 -7.05 -30.40
C THR A 123 2.91 -6.86 -29.87
N GLY A 124 3.12 -7.08 -28.58
CA GLY A 124 4.38 -6.75 -27.91
C GLY A 124 4.63 -5.24 -27.82
N GLY A 125 3.62 -4.40 -28.05
CA GLY A 125 3.73 -2.95 -28.03
C GLY A 125 2.43 -2.26 -27.60
N ILE A 126 2.50 -0.95 -27.33
CA ILE A 126 1.33 -0.16 -26.95
C ILE A 126 1.30 1.17 -27.70
N LEU A 127 0.10 1.67 -27.98
CA LEU A 127 -0.12 3.01 -28.48
C LEU A 127 -0.20 4.00 -27.31
N LEU A 128 0.86 4.79 -27.16
CA LEU A 128 0.99 5.76 -26.07
C LEU A 128 0.26 7.08 -26.33
N GLY A 129 -0.58 7.17 -27.38
CA GLY A 129 -1.29 8.38 -27.82
C GLY A 129 -0.49 9.26 -28.79
N ASN A 130 -1.17 10.17 -29.51
CA ASN A 130 -0.58 11.04 -30.56
C ASN A 130 0.15 10.28 -31.68
N GLY A 131 -0.28 9.05 -31.97
CA GLY A 131 0.37 8.18 -32.96
C GLY A 131 1.71 7.59 -32.50
N TYR A 132 2.17 7.87 -31.28
CA TYR A 132 3.40 7.27 -30.75
C TYR A 132 3.12 5.83 -30.31
N SER A 133 3.81 4.88 -30.94
CA SER A 133 3.81 3.48 -30.57
C SER A 133 5.13 3.11 -29.93
N ARG A 134 5.10 2.16 -28.99
CA ARG A 134 6.29 1.65 -28.34
C ARG A 134 6.24 0.14 -28.29
N ALA A 135 7.30 -0.50 -28.76
CA ALA A 135 7.49 -1.95 -28.70
C ALA A 135 8.35 -2.35 -27.49
N PHE A 136 8.19 -3.59 -27.06
CA PHE A 136 8.84 -4.19 -25.88
C PHE A 136 9.53 -5.55 -26.16
N PRO A 137 10.19 -5.78 -27.31
CA PRO A 137 10.70 -7.10 -27.70
C PRO A 137 11.70 -7.71 -26.69
N GLY A 138 12.47 -6.87 -25.99
CA GLY A 138 13.41 -7.31 -24.95
C GLY A 138 12.92 -7.08 -23.52
N SER A 139 11.63 -6.92 -23.27
CA SER A 139 11.09 -6.63 -21.93
C SER A 139 10.32 -7.81 -21.35
N LEU A 140 10.01 -7.73 -20.06
CA LEU A 140 9.15 -8.68 -19.37
C LEU A 140 7.82 -8.00 -19.04
N VAL A 141 6.70 -8.62 -19.40
CA VAL A 141 5.36 -8.19 -18.99
C VAL A 141 4.84 -9.20 -17.98
N ILE A 142 4.58 -8.74 -16.75
CA ILE A 142 4.07 -9.57 -15.66
C ILE A 142 2.68 -9.07 -15.28
N LEU A 143 1.68 -9.93 -15.44
CA LEU A 143 0.33 -9.73 -14.91
C LEU A 143 0.29 -10.31 -13.50
N SER A 144 -0.27 -9.59 -12.54
CA SER A 144 -0.47 -10.10 -11.18
C SER A 144 -1.96 -10.20 -10.89
N ALA A 145 -2.42 -11.41 -10.58
CA ALA A 145 -3.82 -11.67 -10.24
C ALA A 145 -4.13 -11.30 -8.78
N SER A 146 -5.38 -10.91 -8.55
CA SER A 146 -5.96 -10.79 -7.22
C SER A 146 -6.01 -12.14 -6.51
N HIS A 147 -6.21 -12.10 -5.19
CA HIS A 147 -6.35 -13.31 -4.40
C HIS A 147 -7.54 -14.15 -4.85
N ALA A 148 -8.73 -13.53 -4.98
CA ALA A 148 -9.95 -14.22 -5.37
C ALA A 148 -9.80 -14.90 -6.74
N PHE A 149 -9.25 -14.20 -7.73
CA PHE A 149 -9.05 -14.80 -9.05
C PHE A 149 -7.96 -15.87 -9.04
N SER A 150 -6.90 -15.68 -8.24
CA SER A 150 -5.87 -16.71 -8.05
C SER A 150 -6.43 -17.99 -7.44
N GLU A 151 -7.38 -17.90 -6.51
CA GLU A 151 -8.06 -19.07 -5.93
C GLU A 151 -8.90 -19.79 -6.99
N THR A 152 -9.63 -19.05 -7.83
CA THR A 152 -10.37 -19.63 -8.97
C THR A 152 -9.43 -20.41 -9.91
N LEU A 153 -8.28 -19.83 -10.25
CA LEU A 153 -7.29 -20.51 -11.10
C LEU A 153 -6.71 -21.76 -10.42
N ALA A 154 -6.38 -21.68 -9.13
CA ALA A 154 -5.84 -22.79 -8.37
C ALA A 154 -6.86 -23.92 -8.13
N GLU A 155 -8.14 -23.60 -7.96
CA GLU A 155 -9.21 -24.59 -7.88
C GLU A 155 -9.42 -25.30 -9.22
N ALA A 156 -9.42 -24.55 -10.32
CA ALA A 156 -9.51 -25.13 -11.65
C ALA A 156 -8.35 -26.08 -11.96
N GLU A 157 -7.12 -25.73 -11.56
CA GLU A 157 -5.95 -26.60 -11.73
C GLU A 157 -6.01 -27.87 -10.88
N ARG A 158 -6.54 -27.77 -9.66
CA ARG A 158 -6.77 -28.95 -8.81
C ARG A 158 -7.84 -29.87 -9.38
N ALA A 159 -8.87 -29.31 -10.00
CA ALA A 159 -9.95 -30.07 -10.62
C ALA A 159 -9.48 -30.86 -11.87
N ALA A 160 -8.59 -30.27 -12.66
CA ALA A 160 -8.00 -30.95 -13.81
C ALA A 160 -6.64 -30.31 -14.18
N PRO A 161 -5.64 -31.12 -14.58
CA PRO A 161 -4.38 -30.60 -15.13
C PRO A 161 -4.64 -29.62 -16.29
N GLY A 162 -4.00 -28.45 -16.25
CA GLY A 162 -4.22 -27.36 -17.21
C GLY A 162 -5.58 -26.66 -17.07
N GLY A 163 -6.33 -26.92 -15.99
CA GLY A 163 -7.60 -26.30 -15.68
C GLY A 163 -7.47 -24.79 -15.46
N TRP A 164 -6.32 -24.30 -14.97
CA TRP A 164 -6.09 -22.86 -14.82
C TRP A 164 -6.19 -22.11 -16.17
N SER A 165 -5.68 -22.70 -17.26
CA SER A 165 -5.71 -22.09 -18.59
C SER A 165 -7.14 -21.96 -19.10
N ARG A 166 -7.97 -22.98 -18.88
CA ARG A 166 -9.41 -22.95 -19.22
C ARG A 166 -10.16 -21.90 -18.40
N ALA A 167 -9.90 -21.83 -17.09
CA ALA A 167 -10.52 -20.83 -16.22
C ALA A 167 -10.09 -19.40 -16.59
N LEU A 168 -8.81 -19.20 -16.93
CA LEU A 168 -8.33 -17.93 -17.44
C LEU A 168 -8.98 -17.57 -18.78
N ALA A 169 -9.03 -18.50 -19.73
CA ALA A 169 -9.61 -18.28 -21.04
C ALA A 169 -11.12 -18.01 -20.99
N ALA A 170 -11.82 -18.58 -20.01
CA ALA A 170 -13.25 -18.32 -19.80
C ALA A 170 -13.54 -16.86 -19.45
N LYS A 171 -12.62 -16.19 -18.73
CA LYS A 171 -12.77 -14.79 -18.33
C LYS A 171 -12.01 -13.82 -19.24
N PHE A 172 -10.83 -14.21 -19.71
CA PHE A 172 -9.88 -13.40 -20.46
C PHE A 172 -9.25 -14.21 -21.61
N PRO A 173 -10.01 -14.52 -22.68
CA PRO A 173 -9.57 -15.43 -23.75
C PRO A 173 -8.31 -14.93 -24.47
N ASN A 174 -8.24 -13.62 -24.77
CA ASN A 174 -7.10 -13.03 -25.47
C ASN A 174 -5.83 -13.03 -24.61
N VAL A 175 -5.99 -12.77 -23.30
CA VAL A 175 -4.88 -12.86 -22.34
C VAL A 175 -4.38 -14.30 -22.24
N ALA A 176 -5.28 -15.28 -22.09
CA ALA A 176 -4.92 -16.69 -21.99
C ALA A 176 -4.16 -17.18 -23.23
N ALA A 177 -4.56 -16.75 -24.42
CA ALA A 177 -3.91 -17.12 -25.68
C ALA A 177 -2.54 -16.46 -25.87
N ALA A 178 -2.27 -15.34 -25.21
CA ALA A 178 -1.04 -14.56 -25.39
C ALA A 178 0.02 -14.81 -24.31
N LEU A 179 -0.33 -15.41 -23.16
CA LEU A 179 0.64 -15.68 -22.09
C LEU A 179 1.62 -16.81 -22.47
N ASP A 180 2.89 -16.63 -22.11
CA ASP A 180 3.92 -17.65 -22.28
C ASP A 180 3.90 -18.65 -21.12
N ALA A 181 3.64 -18.17 -19.90
CA ALA A 181 3.48 -19.03 -18.73
C ALA A 181 2.65 -18.36 -17.62
N ALA A 182 2.04 -19.19 -16.77
CA ALA A 182 1.53 -18.78 -15.47
C ALA A 182 2.35 -19.42 -14.36
N ILE A 183 2.66 -18.62 -13.35
CA ILE A 183 3.46 -19.00 -12.20
C ILE A 183 2.59 -18.83 -10.96
N GLN A 184 2.32 -19.97 -10.32
CA GLN A 184 1.50 -20.04 -9.12
C GLN A 184 2.37 -19.90 -7.88
N PHE A 185 2.15 -18.83 -7.13
CA PHE A 185 2.70 -18.61 -5.81
C PHE A 185 1.92 -19.42 -4.78
N GLU A 186 2.68 -20.04 -3.89
CA GLU A 186 2.16 -20.78 -2.75
C GLU A 186 1.99 -19.84 -1.55
N ALA A 187 1.14 -20.20 -0.60
CA ALA A 187 1.11 -19.50 0.69
C ALA A 187 2.47 -19.66 1.38
N LEU A 188 2.98 -18.60 2.01
CA LEU A 188 4.26 -18.66 2.72
C LEU A 188 4.12 -19.58 3.94
N SER A 189 5.04 -20.53 4.06
CA SER A 189 5.14 -21.36 5.26
C SER A 189 5.52 -20.51 6.48
N LEU A 190 5.41 -21.10 7.68
CA LEU A 190 5.87 -20.41 8.89
C LEU A 190 7.39 -20.18 8.84
N ASP A 191 8.15 -21.14 8.31
CA ASP A 191 9.60 -21.04 8.16
C ASP A 191 10.00 -19.98 7.13
N ASP A 192 9.28 -19.89 6.00
CA ASP A 192 9.52 -18.82 5.01
C ASP A 192 9.27 -17.44 5.63
N ARG A 193 8.21 -17.31 6.43
CA ARG A 193 7.90 -16.05 7.14
C ARG A 193 8.94 -15.73 8.21
N ALA A 194 9.42 -16.73 8.95
CA ALA A 194 10.48 -16.54 9.93
C ALA A 194 11.80 -16.09 9.26
N GLU A 195 12.12 -16.65 8.10
CA GLU A 195 13.26 -16.22 7.30
C GLU A 195 13.09 -14.78 6.79
N ILE A 196 11.89 -14.38 6.37
CA ILE A 196 11.58 -12.98 6.04
C ILE A 196 11.86 -12.06 7.24
N VAL A 197 11.43 -12.44 8.46
CA VAL A 197 11.71 -11.65 9.66
C VAL A 197 13.20 -11.44 9.86
N ARG A 198 14.02 -12.49 9.69
CA ARG A 198 15.48 -12.38 9.82
C ARG A 198 16.08 -11.43 8.79
N ARG A 199 15.66 -11.54 7.53
CA ARG A 199 16.15 -10.65 6.45
C ARG A 199 15.74 -9.19 6.65
N GLU A 200 14.52 -8.94 7.14
CA GLU A 200 14.08 -7.59 7.50
C GLU A 200 14.90 -7.03 8.68
N ALA A 201 15.29 -7.87 9.63
CA ALA A 201 16.20 -7.47 10.72
C ALA A 201 17.57 -7.06 10.21
N ASP A 202 18.14 -7.79 9.24
CA ASP A 202 19.40 -7.39 8.57
C ASP A 202 19.26 -6.06 7.81
N GLY A 203 18.13 -5.86 7.13
CA GLY A 203 17.82 -4.61 6.44
C GLY A 203 17.71 -3.43 7.40
N LEU A 204 17.08 -3.65 8.56
CA LEU A 204 16.93 -2.67 9.61
C LEU A 204 18.26 -2.37 10.31
N ALA A 205 19.08 -3.38 10.57
CA ALA A 205 20.42 -3.27 11.13
C ALA A 205 21.30 -2.31 10.28
N LYS A 206 21.25 -2.46 8.95
CA LYS A 206 21.97 -1.57 8.01
C LYS A 206 21.48 -0.12 8.06
N ARG A 207 20.18 0.11 8.28
CA ARG A 207 19.61 1.48 8.32
C ARG A 207 19.96 2.24 9.59
N ILE A 208 20.06 1.53 10.71
CA ILE A 208 20.31 2.12 12.02
C ILE A 208 21.77 1.98 12.46
N ASP A 209 22.61 1.34 11.64
CA ASP A 209 24.02 1.12 11.89
C ASP A 209 24.29 0.39 13.23
N VAL A 210 23.49 -0.65 13.51
CA VAL A 210 23.63 -1.52 14.69
C VAL A 210 23.32 -2.94 14.26
N ALA A 211 24.20 -3.89 14.56
CA ALA A 211 23.96 -5.31 14.27
C ALA A 211 22.73 -5.81 15.06
N ILE A 212 21.75 -6.36 14.35
CA ILE A 212 20.57 -6.99 14.94
C ILE A 212 20.58 -8.47 14.55
N ALA A 213 20.36 -9.35 15.52
CA ALA A 213 20.07 -10.75 15.30
C ALA A 213 18.67 -11.08 15.84
N VAL A 214 18.00 -12.08 15.26
CA VAL A 214 16.70 -12.56 15.74
C VAL A 214 16.82 -14.05 15.99
N SER A 215 16.48 -14.51 17.19
CA SER A 215 16.49 -15.94 17.52
C SER A 215 15.40 -16.70 16.75
N ASP A 216 15.56 -18.01 16.59
CA ASP A 216 14.56 -18.84 15.90
C ASP A 216 13.19 -18.77 16.58
N ALA A 217 13.17 -18.77 17.92
CA ALA A 217 11.95 -18.65 18.68
C ALA A 217 11.26 -17.30 18.42
N ALA A 218 12.02 -16.20 18.44
CA ALA A 218 11.47 -14.87 18.15
C ALA A 218 10.97 -14.75 16.71
N ALA A 219 11.74 -15.27 15.74
CA ALA A 219 11.37 -15.23 14.33
C ALA A 219 10.07 -16.00 14.06
N LEU A 220 9.91 -17.20 14.64
CA LEU A 220 8.70 -18.01 14.51
C LEU A 220 7.48 -17.35 15.16
N VAL A 221 7.64 -16.74 16.34
CA VAL A 221 6.53 -16.06 17.01
C VAL A 221 6.08 -14.82 16.23
N LEU A 222 7.02 -14.01 15.75
CA LEU A 222 6.70 -12.87 14.88
C LEU A 222 6.03 -13.32 13.57
N ALA A 223 6.54 -14.40 12.97
CA ALA A 223 5.97 -14.99 11.76
C ALA A 223 4.54 -15.53 11.94
N ALA A 224 4.18 -15.95 13.16
CA ALA A 224 2.86 -16.46 13.49
C ALA A 224 1.82 -15.36 13.77
N GLN A 225 2.27 -14.18 14.22
CA GLN A 225 1.39 -13.08 14.64
C GLN A 225 0.77 -12.29 13.48
N ASP A 226 1.41 -12.28 12.30
CA ASP A 226 0.95 -11.43 11.20
C ASP A 226 1.23 -12.01 9.80
N ASN A 227 0.65 -11.37 8.79
CA ASN A 227 0.93 -11.60 7.38
C ASN A 227 2.28 -10.97 6.99
N ALA A 228 2.95 -11.51 5.98
CA ALA A 228 4.30 -11.10 5.58
C ALA A 228 4.46 -9.59 5.28
N ARG A 229 3.39 -8.90 4.88
CA ARG A 229 3.40 -7.44 4.67
C ARG A 229 3.62 -6.60 5.93
N ASN A 230 3.22 -7.13 7.08
CA ASN A 230 3.23 -6.40 8.34
C ASN A 230 4.42 -6.79 9.23
N LEU A 231 5.20 -7.81 8.86
CA LEU A 231 6.36 -8.27 9.62
C LEU A 231 7.41 -7.16 9.81
N ASP A 232 7.65 -6.33 8.78
CA ASP A 232 8.52 -5.15 8.90
C ASP A 232 7.95 -4.13 9.90
N SER A 233 6.63 -3.93 9.94
CA SER A 233 6.01 -3.01 10.90
C SER A 233 6.10 -3.52 12.33
N GLU A 234 5.86 -4.81 12.56
CA GLU A 234 5.95 -5.41 13.89
C GLU A 234 7.41 -5.44 14.38
N LEU A 235 8.35 -5.83 13.52
CA LEU A 235 9.77 -5.76 13.84
C LEU A 235 10.21 -4.32 14.14
N ARG A 236 9.76 -3.33 13.35
CA ARG A 236 10.00 -1.90 13.63
C ARG A 236 9.31 -1.43 14.90
N LEU A 237 8.18 -1.99 15.30
CA LEU A 237 7.55 -1.67 16.58
C LEU A 237 8.39 -2.20 17.75
N GLN A 238 8.87 -3.44 17.67
CA GLN A 238 9.74 -4.03 18.69
C GLN A 238 11.09 -3.29 18.77
N VAL A 239 11.70 -3.00 17.63
CA VAL A 239 12.96 -2.26 17.52
C VAL A 239 12.76 -0.80 17.93
N GLY A 240 11.70 -0.16 17.43
CA GLY A 240 11.40 1.25 17.73
C GLY A 240 11.15 1.53 19.21
N ARG A 241 10.73 0.54 20.00
CA ARG A 241 10.67 0.66 21.47
C ARG A 241 12.06 0.79 22.09
N LEU A 242 13.03 0.05 21.57
CA LEU A 242 14.41 0.04 22.07
C LEU A 242 15.23 1.24 21.56
N PHE A 243 15.01 1.66 20.32
CA PHE A 243 15.75 2.75 19.69
C PHE A 243 15.24 4.16 20.04
N ARG A 244 14.22 4.27 20.91
CA ARG A 244 13.86 5.56 21.55
C ARG A 244 14.93 6.02 22.54
N ASP A 245 15.76 5.11 23.05
CA ASP A 245 16.87 5.46 23.94
C ASP A 245 18.17 5.70 23.14
N GLN A 246 18.44 6.98 22.84
CA GLN A 246 19.63 7.38 22.10
C GLN A 246 20.95 7.00 22.81
N LYS A 247 20.95 6.88 24.15
CA LYS A 247 22.16 6.49 24.89
C LYS A 247 22.49 5.03 24.66
N LEU A 248 21.46 4.17 24.66
CA LEU A 248 21.62 2.74 24.37
C LEU A 248 22.13 2.51 22.95
N VAL A 249 21.55 3.21 21.96
CA VAL A 249 21.99 3.12 20.56
C VAL A 249 23.44 3.58 20.40
N GLY A 250 23.82 4.70 21.03
CA GLY A 250 25.19 5.19 21.03
C GLY A 250 26.17 4.21 21.68
N ALA A 251 25.77 3.55 22.77
CA ALA A 251 26.59 2.54 23.44
C ALA A 251 26.75 1.27 22.57
N LEU A 252 25.69 0.80 21.92
CA LEU A 252 25.75 -0.36 21.03
C LEU A 252 26.65 -0.11 19.82
N ARG A 253 26.56 1.08 19.21
CA ARG A 253 27.44 1.48 18.09
C ARG A 253 28.91 1.51 18.51
N THR A 254 29.21 2.13 19.64
CA THR A 254 30.59 2.28 20.11
C THR A 254 31.21 0.97 20.59
N THR A 255 30.40 0.05 21.12
CA THR A 255 30.86 -1.26 21.60
C THR A 255 30.86 -2.36 20.54
N GLY A 256 30.26 -2.12 19.37
CA GLY A 256 30.16 -3.13 18.31
C GLY A 256 29.32 -4.36 18.69
N LYS A 257 28.47 -4.24 19.73
CA LYS A 257 27.67 -5.36 20.23
C LYS A 257 26.48 -5.64 19.33
N THR A 258 26.13 -6.92 19.20
CA THR A 258 24.95 -7.36 18.46
C THR A 258 23.75 -7.37 19.37
N LEU A 259 22.67 -6.77 18.93
CA LEU A 259 21.39 -6.75 19.61
C LEU A 259 20.58 -7.98 19.17
N LEU A 260 20.46 -8.97 20.04
CA LEU A 260 19.67 -10.18 19.80
C LEU A 260 18.24 -9.98 20.31
N LEU A 261 17.27 -10.06 19.40
CA LEU A 261 15.86 -10.23 19.73
C LEU A 261 15.60 -11.70 20.03
N ASP A 262 15.24 -12.01 21.27
CA ASP A 262 14.89 -13.36 21.70
C ASP A 262 13.46 -13.44 22.22
N TYR A 263 12.85 -14.63 22.14
CA TYR A 263 11.54 -14.92 22.70
C TYR A 263 11.65 -16.10 23.65
N ALA A 264 11.54 -15.81 24.94
CA ALA A 264 11.63 -16.79 26.00
C ALA A 264 10.59 -16.49 27.06
N TYR A 265 10.05 -17.52 27.72
CA TYR A 265 9.07 -17.38 28.80
C TYR A 265 7.82 -16.57 28.42
N GLY A 266 7.42 -16.60 27.16
CA GLY A 266 6.22 -15.91 26.67
C GLY A 266 6.40 -14.43 26.34
N CYS A 267 7.62 -13.88 26.44
CA CYS A 267 7.88 -12.48 26.16
C CYS A 267 9.10 -12.26 25.25
N PHE A 268 9.09 -11.15 24.52
CA PHE A 268 10.25 -10.68 23.78
C PHE A 268 11.25 -10.04 24.74
N SER A 269 12.52 -10.35 24.53
CA SER A 269 13.63 -9.76 25.28
C SER A 269 14.76 -9.36 24.33
N TRP A 270 15.51 -8.34 24.72
CA TRP A 270 16.65 -7.87 23.96
C TRP A 270 17.93 -8.17 24.73
N LEU A 271 18.86 -8.86 24.09
CA LEU A 271 20.14 -9.27 24.66
C LEU A 271 21.26 -8.58 23.89
N ALA A 272 22.27 -8.07 24.60
CA ALA A 272 23.48 -7.56 23.96
C ALA A 272 24.56 -8.65 24.02
N ALA A 273 24.92 -9.20 22.86
CA ALA A 273 25.98 -10.19 22.73
C ALA A 273 27.26 -9.52 22.20
N GLU A 274 28.43 -9.99 22.66
CA GLU A 274 29.70 -9.61 22.05
C GLU A 274 29.81 -10.32 20.69
N GLY A 275 30.20 -9.57 19.66
CA GLY A 275 30.18 -10.08 18.29
C GLY A 275 31.08 -11.31 18.15
N GLY A 276 30.49 -12.47 17.88
CA GLY A 276 31.21 -13.70 17.52
C GLY A 276 30.89 -14.95 18.33
N ASP A 277 30.26 -14.86 19.52
CA ASP A 277 29.93 -16.04 20.32
C ASP A 277 28.58 -15.90 21.04
N THR A 278 27.82 -16.99 21.06
CA THR A 278 26.43 -17.07 21.57
C THR A 278 26.33 -17.12 23.10
N GLU A 279 27.42 -16.88 23.83
CA GLU A 279 27.38 -16.76 25.29
C GLU A 279 27.03 -15.32 25.70
N SER A 280 25.72 -15.07 25.70
CA SER A 280 25.11 -13.77 25.97
C SER A 280 25.09 -13.43 27.46
N LYS A 281 25.61 -12.25 27.85
CA LYS A 281 25.25 -11.63 29.14
C LYS A 281 23.80 -11.14 29.04
N ARG A 282 22.89 -11.77 29.79
CA ARG A 282 21.49 -11.33 29.88
C ARG A 282 21.41 -9.92 30.46
N VAL A 283 20.98 -8.97 29.64
CA VAL A 283 20.39 -7.73 30.14
C VAL A 283 18.90 -8.00 30.33
N SER A 284 18.56 -8.60 31.47
CA SER A 284 17.16 -8.78 31.86
C SER A 284 16.60 -7.41 32.27
N MET A 285 15.75 -6.80 31.45
CA MET A 285 14.91 -5.69 31.92
C MET A 285 13.60 -6.26 32.45
N PRO A 286 13.27 -6.11 33.75
CA PRO A 286 11.96 -6.47 34.26
C PRO A 286 10.92 -5.47 33.77
N ILE A 287 9.90 -5.96 33.06
CA ILE A 287 8.69 -5.20 32.70
C ILE A 287 7.75 -5.13 33.94
N SER A 288 8.27 -4.71 35.09
CA SER A 288 7.54 -4.73 36.37
C SER A 288 7.34 -3.36 37.01
N GLU A 289 7.72 -2.27 36.34
CA GLU A 289 7.48 -0.89 36.82
C GLU A 289 6.46 -0.10 35.95
N LEU A 290 5.46 -0.78 35.40
CA LEU A 290 4.27 -0.14 34.89
C LEU A 290 3.07 -0.76 35.59
N GLY A 291 2.69 -0.15 36.71
CA GLY A 291 1.56 -0.58 37.54
C GLY A 291 0.23 -0.59 36.77
N PRO A 292 -0.81 -1.23 37.32
CA PRO A 292 -2.11 -1.32 36.68
C PRO A 292 -2.74 0.09 36.60
N PRO A 293 -3.49 0.44 35.55
CA PRO A 293 -4.22 1.71 35.54
C PRO A 293 -5.36 1.61 36.55
N LEU A 294 -5.19 2.33 37.66
CA LEU A 294 -6.24 2.65 38.61
C LEU A 294 -7.33 3.47 37.92
N LEU A 295 -8.57 2.98 38.01
CA LEU A 295 -9.78 3.72 37.67
C LEU A 295 -10.14 4.73 38.78
N SER A 296 -10.73 5.84 38.35
CA SER A 296 -11.28 7.00 39.10
C SER A 296 -10.25 8.09 39.49
N ALA A 297 -10.52 9.40 39.41
CA ALA A 297 -11.74 10.15 39.13
C ALA A 297 -11.43 11.51 38.47
N THR A 298 -12.33 11.92 37.58
CA THR A 298 -12.76 13.29 37.22
C THR A 298 -11.80 14.48 37.44
N SER A 299 -11.33 15.09 36.34
CA SER A 299 -11.34 16.55 36.16
C SER A 299 -10.91 17.05 34.76
N ARG A 300 -11.84 17.77 34.12
CA ARG A 300 -11.77 18.86 33.11
C ARG A 300 -11.33 18.59 31.65
N PRO A 301 -12.01 19.26 30.68
CA PRO A 301 -11.71 19.18 29.25
C PRO A 301 -10.59 20.16 28.91
N ARG A 302 -9.42 19.68 28.43
CA ARG A 302 -8.60 20.34 27.38
C ARG A 302 -7.23 19.72 27.11
N ASP A 303 -6.78 18.70 27.84
CA ASP A 303 -5.52 18.02 27.50
C ASP A 303 -5.82 16.64 26.90
N PHE A 304 -5.58 16.50 25.59
CA PHE A 304 -5.66 15.21 24.92
C PHE A 304 -4.39 14.40 25.21
N PRO A 305 -4.46 13.24 25.88
CA PRO A 305 -3.30 12.36 26.01
C PRO A 305 -2.92 11.77 24.65
N ALA A 306 -1.65 11.44 24.46
CA ALA A 306 -1.15 10.77 23.26
C ALA A 306 -1.86 9.41 23.08
N LEU A 307 -2.65 9.27 22.03
CA LEU A 307 -3.48 8.09 21.78
C LEU A 307 -2.71 7.01 21.05
N SER A 308 -2.78 5.78 21.56
CA SER A 308 -2.51 4.56 20.79
C SER A 308 -3.63 4.37 19.77
N TRP A 309 -3.30 4.17 18.50
CA TRP A 309 -4.27 4.06 17.40
C TRP A 309 -5.16 2.79 17.48
N GLN A 310 -4.95 1.97 18.51
CA GLN A 310 -5.60 0.68 18.71
C GLN A 310 -6.82 0.72 19.64
N THR A 311 -7.22 1.88 20.17
CA THR A 311 -8.29 1.93 21.18
C THR A 311 -9.20 3.14 20.99
N GLU A 312 -10.35 2.87 20.39
CA GLU A 312 -11.58 3.67 20.25
C GLU A 312 -11.62 4.83 19.23
N TRP A 313 -12.55 4.73 18.28
CA TRP A 313 -12.96 5.82 17.38
C TRP A 313 -13.61 6.94 18.20
N LYS A 314 -13.08 8.16 18.10
CA LYS A 314 -13.59 9.35 18.81
C LYS A 314 -14.60 10.15 17.99
N PHE A 315 -14.51 10.05 16.67
CA PHE A 315 -15.38 10.76 15.73
C PHE A 315 -16.17 9.75 14.90
N ASP A 316 -17.44 10.04 14.69
CA ASP A 316 -18.29 9.28 13.79
C ASP A 316 -17.96 9.59 12.31
N ALA A 317 -17.55 10.81 11.98
CA ALA A 317 -17.15 11.18 10.62
C ALA A 317 -16.05 12.26 10.58
N PHE A 318 -15.14 12.12 9.62
CA PHE A 318 -14.23 13.16 9.16
C PHE A 318 -14.80 13.77 7.88
N ILE A 319 -14.82 15.10 7.72
CA ILE A 319 -15.28 15.74 6.49
C ILE A 319 -14.09 16.39 5.76
N SER A 320 -13.83 15.90 4.55
CA SER A 320 -12.79 16.37 3.62
C SER A 320 -13.39 17.13 2.43
N TYR A 321 -12.84 18.31 2.12
CA TYR A 321 -13.19 19.06 0.92
C TYR A 321 -11.96 19.73 0.29
N LYS A 322 -11.86 19.72 -1.04
CA LYS A 322 -10.70 20.26 -1.79
C LYS A 322 -10.80 21.74 -2.13
N ILE A 323 -12.01 22.25 -2.38
CA ILE A 323 -12.25 23.61 -2.86
C ILE A 323 -13.11 24.36 -1.85
N SER A 324 -12.74 25.60 -1.54
CA SER A 324 -13.43 26.48 -0.58
C SER A 324 -14.92 26.68 -0.90
N LYS A 325 -15.35 26.52 -2.16
CA LYS A 325 -16.77 26.55 -2.55
C LYS A 325 -17.63 25.52 -1.80
N HIS A 326 -17.05 24.40 -1.37
CA HIS A 326 -17.75 23.34 -0.64
C HIS A 326 -17.82 23.58 0.87
N LEU A 327 -17.03 24.52 1.40
CA LEU A 327 -16.97 24.77 2.83
C LEU A 327 -18.34 25.12 3.44
N PRO A 328 -19.20 25.97 2.84
CA PRO A 328 -20.54 26.22 3.38
C PRO A 328 -21.39 24.95 3.50
N THR A 329 -21.32 24.07 2.50
CA THR A 329 -22.03 22.79 2.49
C THR A 329 -21.45 21.80 3.51
N ALA A 330 -20.12 21.75 3.62
CA ALA A 330 -19.42 20.94 4.63
C ALA A 330 -19.78 21.37 6.05
N ARG A 331 -19.86 22.69 6.33
CA ARG A 331 -20.32 23.24 7.61
C ARG A 331 -21.77 22.89 7.90
N ALA A 332 -22.66 23.07 6.93
CA ALA A 332 -24.07 22.73 7.09
C ALA A 332 -24.26 21.25 7.40
N LEU A 333 -23.55 20.38 6.67
CA LEU A 333 -23.54 18.93 6.93
C LEU A 333 -23.00 18.60 8.33
N ARG A 334 -21.88 19.21 8.73
CA ARG A 334 -21.30 19.08 10.07
C ARG A 334 -22.29 19.49 11.17
N ASP A 335 -22.97 20.62 10.98
CA ASP A 335 -23.99 21.13 11.93
C ASP A 335 -25.21 20.22 12.02
N ASP A 336 -25.67 19.70 10.89
CA ASP A 336 -26.79 18.77 10.83
C ASP A 336 -26.46 17.44 11.51
N LEU A 337 -25.29 16.86 11.23
CA LEU A 337 -24.81 15.64 11.87
C LEU A 337 -24.61 15.82 13.38
N ALA A 338 -24.01 16.94 13.80
CA ALA A 338 -23.85 17.26 15.22
C ALA A 338 -25.19 17.41 15.94
N ARG A 339 -26.19 18.05 15.30
CA ARG A 339 -27.56 18.18 15.85
C ARG A 339 -28.23 16.81 16.03
N LEU A 340 -27.88 15.84 15.20
CA LEU A 340 -28.36 14.46 15.28
C LEU A 340 -27.55 13.58 16.24
N GLY A 341 -26.56 14.14 16.93
CA GLY A 341 -25.78 13.46 17.97
C GLY A 341 -24.52 12.75 17.48
N TYR A 342 -24.08 12.98 16.24
CA TYR A 342 -22.83 12.44 15.71
C TYR A 342 -21.64 13.35 16.09
N THR A 343 -20.49 12.75 16.40
CA THR A 343 -19.25 13.50 16.58
C THR A 343 -18.54 13.68 15.23
N VAL A 344 -18.44 14.91 14.75
CA VAL A 344 -17.86 15.22 13.43
C VAL A 344 -16.56 15.98 13.56
N TRP A 345 -15.56 15.53 12.81
CA TRP A 345 -14.28 16.20 12.65
C TRP A 345 -14.28 16.95 11.32
N LEU A 346 -14.03 18.26 11.37
CA LEU A 346 -13.88 19.13 10.20
C LEU A 346 -12.58 19.91 10.36
N ASP A 347 -11.75 19.95 9.30
CA ASP A 347 -10.42 20.58 9.32
C ASP A 347 -10.44 21.97 9.92
N GLU A 348 -11.38 22.81 9.51
CA GLU A 348 -11.46 24.20 9.95
C GLU A 348 -11.69 24.37 11.47
N ASP A 349 -12.41 23.43 12.10
CA ASP A 349 -12.72 23.49 13.53
C ASP A 349 -11.50 23.09 14.40
N GLN A 350 -10.55 22.34 13.82
CA GLN A 350 -9.44 21.69 14.52
C GLN A 350 -8.07 22.23 14.10
N ILE A 351 -8.00 22.76 12.88
CA ILE A 351 -6.85 23.35 12.20
C ILE A 351 -7.27 24.74 11.72
N GLY A 352 -7.02 25.77 12.53
CA GLY A 352 -7.43 27.13 12.18
C GLY A 352 -8.32 27.86 13.18
N GLY A 353 -8.75 27.18 14.25
CA GLY A 353 -9.48 27.82 15.34
C GLY A 353 -8.70 28.99 15.97
N PRO A 354 -9.37 29.97 16.61
CA PRO A 354 -8.72 31.15 17.19
C PRO A 354 -7.57 30.82 18.17
N ASP A 355 -7.66 29.67 18.83
CA ASP A 355 -6.70 29.19 19.82
C ASP A 355 -5.70 28.16 19.27
N ASP A 356 -5.80 27.77 18.00
CA ASP A 356 -4.97 26.71 17.44
C ASP A 356 -3.63 27.25 16.90
N PRO A 357 -2.48 26.78 17.42
CA PRO A 357 -1.17 27.21 16.97
C PRO A 357 -0.78 26.60 15.61
N TRP A 358 -1.71 26.29 14.70
CA TRP A 358 -1.39 25.69 13.39
C TRP A 358 -0.33 26.46 12.61
N ARG A 359 -0.32 27.80 12.74
CA ARG A 359 0.72 28.68 12.16
C ARG A 359 2.13 28.43 12.73
N LYS A 360 2.23 27.78 13.89
CA LYS A 360 3.46 27.39 14.59
C LYS A 360 3.76 25.89 14.49
N LYS A 361 2.84 25.08 13.95
CA LYS A 361 3.05 23.63 13.75
C LYS A 361 3.91 23.42 12.51
N THR A 362 4.86 22.48 12.59
CA THR A 362 5.60 22.05 11.40
C THR A 362 4.69 21.29 10.46
N ARG A 363 5.14 21.15 9.21
CA ARG A 363 4.43 20.40 8.19
C ARG A 363 4.11 18.97 8.61
N GLU A 364 5.07 18.28 9.19
CA GLU A 364 4.95 16.89 9.65
C GLU A 364 3.94 16.79 10.79
N GLN A 365 3.87 17.82 11.64
CA GLN A 365 2.90 17.90 12.73
C GLN A 365 1.48 18.10 12.20
N LEU A 366 1.30 18.93 11.17
CA LEU A 366 0.00 19.10 10.50
C LEU A 366 -0.44 17.82 9.79
N ILE A 367 0.46 17.18 9.03
CA ILE A 367 0.20 15.88 8.38
C ILE A 367 -0.21 14.84 9.43
N LYS A 368 0.56 14.73 10.52
CA LYS A 368 0.24 13.80 11.60
C LYS A 368 -1.10 14.12 12.27
N HIS A 369 -1.44 15.40 12.42
CA HIS A 369 -2.71 15.82 13.02
C HIS A 369 -3.91 15.44 12.13
N LEU A 370 -3.79 15.68 10.82
CA LEU A 370 -4.78 15.27 9.82
C LEU A 370 -4.95 13.75 9.78
N MET A 371 -3.84 13.02 9.68
CA MET A 371 -3.85 11.56 9.71
C MET A 371 -4.47 11.01 11.00
N ASN A 372 -4.23 11.67 12.14
CA ASN A 372 -4.88 11.32 13.39
C ASN A 372 -6.39 11.60 13.36
N GLY A 373 -6.81 12.73 12.79
CA GLY A 373 -8.22 13.07 12.60
C GLY A 373 -8.95 12.00 11.78
N VAL A 374 -8.36 11.61 10.64
CA VAL A 374 -8.86 10.53 9.79
C VAL A 374 -8.86 9.19 10.53
N GLY A 375 -7.73 8.81 11.15
CA GLY A 375 -7.58 7.55 11.86
C GLY A 375 -8.47 7.40 13.10
N CYS A 376 -8.90 8.52 13.71
CA CYS A 376 -9.83 8.54 14.83
C CYS A 376 -11.31 8.64 14.41
N SER A 377 -11.58 8.73 13.11
CA SER A 377 -12.93 8.89 12.55
C SER A 377 -13.41 7.60 11.88
N ARG A 378 -14.62 7.14 12.22
CA ARG A 378 -15.15 5.86 11.68
C ARG A 378 -15.28 5.83 10.16
N CYS A 379 -15.50 6.99 9.54
CA CYS A 379 -15.47 7.15 8.10
C CYS A 379 -15.02 8.57 7.71
N THR A 380 -14.60 8.70 6.46
CA THR A 380 -14.26 9.96 5.81
C THR A 380 -15.33 10.31 4.78
N ILE A 381 -15.97 11.46 4.92
CA ILE A 381 -16.90 12.04 3.96
C ILE A 381 -16.11 12.98 3.05
N VAL A 382 -16.17 12.77 1.75
CA VAL A 382 -15.35 13.47 0.76
C VAL A 382 -16.25 14.20 -0.23
N PHE A 383 -16.08 15.51 -0.37
CA PHE A 383 -16.71 16.26 -1.46
C PHE A 383 -15.87 16.11 -2.73
N GLU A 384 -16.37 15.33 -3.69
CA GLU A 384 -15.71 15.14 -4.97
C GLU A 384 -16.10 16.25 -5.96
N THR A 385 -15.16 17.16 -6.16
CA THR A 385 -14.95 17.79 -7.48
C THR A 385 -13.79 17.07 -8.11
N VAL A 386 -14.01 16.58 -9.33
CA VAL A 386 -13.04 15.96 -10.25
C VAL A 386 -11.61 16.10 -9.74
N LEU A 387 -10.96 14.98 -9.42
CA LEU A 387 -9.55 14.92 -9.05
C LEU A 387 -8.66 15.29 -10.26
N GLU A 388 -8.86 16.46 -10.86
CA GLU A 388 -7.96 17.01 -11.86
C GLU A 388 -6.62 17.34 -11.19
N ALA A 389 -5.56 16.90 -11.85
CA ALA A 389 -4.21 17.36 -11.57
C ALA A 389 -4.17 18.88 -11.79
N VAL A 390 -3.66 19.63 -10.83
CA VAL A 390 -3.49 21.08 -10.99
C VAL A 390 -2.56 21.32 -12.18
N LEU A 391 -3.08 21.95 -13.23
CA LEU A 391 -2.28 22.33 -14.39
C LEU A 391 -1.19 23.31 -13.96
N LEU A 392 0.06 22.96 -14.24
CA LEU A 392 1.19 23.88 -14.07
C LEU A 392 1.00 25.06 -15.04
N PRO A 393 1.31 26.30 -14.62
CA PRO A 393 1.25 27.44 -15.52
C PRO A 393 2.18 27.24 -16.75
N PRO A 394 1.86 27.84 -17.90
CA PRO A 394 2.68 27.74 -19.10
C PRO A 394 4.12 28.20 -18.84
N GLY A 395 5.10 27.36 -19.16
CA GLY A 395 6.53 27.66 -19.02
C GLY A 395 7.26 26.95 -17.87
N CYS A 396 6.56 26.28 -16.96
CA CYS A 396 7.20 25.45 -15.95
C CYS A 396 7.50 24.03 -16.48
N SER A 397 8.76 23.60 -16.36
CA SER A 397 9.18 22.24 -16.73
C SER A 397 8.75 21.22 -15.65
N PRO A 398 8.23 20.04 -16.03
CA PRO A 398 7.90 18.95 -15.09
C PRO A 398 9.08 18.45 -14.22
N SER A 399 10.32 18.81 -14.54
CA SER A 399 11.53 18.27 -13.93
C SER A 399 12.10 19.06 -12.73
N GLU A 400 11.57 20.25 -12.41
CA GLU A 400 12.15 21.13 -11.37
C GLU A 400 11.65 20.97 -9.91
N PRO A 401 10.60 20.20 -9.55
CA PRO A 401 10.22 20.01 -8.14
C PRO A 401 10.84 18.73 -7.55
N ARG A 402 12.17 18.54 -7.67
CA ARG A 402 12.86 17.32 -7.22
C ARG A 402 13.76 17.48 -5.99
N LEU A 403 13.79 18.62 -5.30
CA LEU A 403 14.69 18.80 -4.13
C LEU A 403 14.08 19.36 -2.83
N ALA A 404 12.76 19.43 -2.72
CA ALA A 404 12.12 19.45 -1.40
C ALA A 404 10.77 18.74 -1.55
N GLU A 405 10.65 17.56 -0.97
CA GLU A 405 9.46 16.72 -1.09
C GLU A 405 8.23 17.49 -0.63
N SER A 406 7.51 18.09 -1.58
CA SER A 406 6.10 18.52 -1.59
C SER A 406 5.66 19.87 -0.99
N VAL A 407 6.21 21.02 -1.44
CA VAL A 407 5.50 22.34 -1.44
C VAL A 407 6.06 23.36 -2.45
N MET A 408 5.25 24.30 -3.00
CA MET A 408 5.73 25.61 -3.50
C MET A 408 4.76 26.82 -3.34
N ARG A 409 5.33 28.02 -3.47
CA ARG A 409 4.80 29.36 -3.12
C ARG A 409 4.94 30.34 -4.32
N THR A 410 4.18 31.44 -4.33
CA THR A 410 4.27 32.53 -5.32
C THR A 410 5.59 33.31 -5.22
N GLY A 411 5.85 34.19 -6.19
CA GLY A 411 7.05 35.05 -6.26
C GLY A 411 7.22 36.08 -5.13
N GLU A 412 6.23 36.22 -4.24
CA GLU A 412 6.31 37.00 -2.99
C GLU A 412 6.45 36.09 -1.74
N GLY A 413 6.49 34.77 -1.93
CA GLY A 413 6.64 33.79 -0.84
C GLY A 413 5.33 33.24 -0.26
N VAL A 414 4.18 33.37 -0.94
CA VAL A 414 2.87 32.90 -0.43
C VAL A 414 2.48 31.52 -0.97
N LEU A 415 1.98 30.63 -0.11
CA LEU A 415 1.71 29.21 -0.37
C LEU A 415 0.59 28.95 -1.41
N VAL A 416 0.83 28.07 -2.39
CA VAL A 416 -0.15 27.66 -3.42
C VAL A 416 -0.36 26.13 -3.38
N ALA A 417 -1.14 25.67 -2.39
CA ALA A 417 -1.85 24.37 -2.23
C ALA A 417 -1.12 22.99 -2.31
N TRP A 418 -1.54 22.05 -1.45
CA TRP A 418 -1.14 20.61 -1.41
C TRP A 418 -2.38 19.72 -1.65
N ASN A 419 -2.26 18.53 -2.27
CA ASN A 419 -3.42 17.64 -2.51
C ASN A 419 -3.73 16.75 -1.29
N TRP A 420 -4.23 17.39 -0.23
CA TRP A 420 -4.52 16.81 1.08
C TRP A 420 -5.62 15.75 1.07
N GLN A 421 -6.67 16.00 0.30
CA GLN A 421 -7.82 15.12 0.16
C GLN A 421 -7.43 13.69 -0.23
N LYS A 422 -6.38 13.53 -1.06
CA LYS A 422 -5.89 12.20 -1.44
C LYS A 422 -5.29 11.44 -0.25
N LEU A 423 -4.52 12.11 0.60
CA LEU A 423 -3.89 11.51 1.77
C LEU A 423 -4.94 11.09 2.81
N GLU A 424 -6.01 11.87 2.94
CA GLU A 424 -7.16 11.56 3.82
C GLU A 424 -7.96 10.36 3.31
N ILE A 425 -8.19 10.27 2.00
CA ILE A 425 -8.84 9.10 1.37
C ILE A 425 -7.99 7.85 1.57
N ASP A 426 -6.69 7.92 1.24
CA ASP A 426 -5.78 6.77 1.29
C ASP A 426 -5.56 6.29 2.75
N SER A 427 -5.78 7.14 3.75
CA SER A 427 -5.67 6.81 5.18
C SER A 427 -7.01 6.41 5.82
N SER A 428 -8.12 6.51 5.09
CA SER A 428 -9.44 6.16 5.62
C SER A 428 -9.72 4.67 5.50
N SER A 429 -10.34 4.10 6.53
CA SER A 429 -10.85 2.73 6.47
C SER A 429 -12.16 2.62 5.68
N ARG A 430 -12.94 3.71 5.60
CA ARG A 430 -14.28 3.77 5.00
C ARG A 430 -14.54 5.17 4.44
N THR A 431 -14.98 5.26 3.19
CA THR A 431 -15.11 6.55 2.50
C THR A 431 -16.51 6.73 1.94
N ILE A 432 -17.16 7.81 2.35
CA ILE A 432 -18.42 8.29 1.80
C ILE A 432 -18.09 9.42 0.83
N VAL A 433 -18.46 9.31 -0.44
CA VAL A 433 -18.17 10.32 -1.46
C VAL A 433 -19.44 11.06 -1.84
N ILE A 434 -19.40 12.39 -1.80
CA ILE A 434 -20.46 13.29 -2.24
C ILE A 434 -20.04 13.85 -3.61
N HIS A 435 -20.71 13.42 -4.67
CA HIS A 435 -20.45 13.90 -6.04
C HIS A 435 -21.35 15.07 -6.37
N GLU A 436 -20.78 16.15 -6.91
CA GLU A 436 -21.54 17.26 -7.49
C GLU A 436 -21.62 17.10 -9.01
N GLY A 437 -22.74 16.54 -9.51
CA GLY A 437 -22.99 16.35 -10.94
C GLY A 437 -24.00 17.35 -11.51
N SER A 438 -24.13 17.39 -12.84
CA SER A 438 -25.11 18.24 -13.55
C SER A 438 -26.59 17.93 -13.21
N ARG A 439 -26.85 16.80 -12.54
CA ARG A 439 -28.17 16.34 -12.10
C ARG A 439 -28.39 16.41 -10.58
N GLY A 440 -27.47 17.04 -9.83
CA GLY A 440 -27.56 17.19 -8.37
C GLY A 440 -26.42 16.48 -7.60
N LEU A 441 -26.58 16.39 -6.28
CA LEU A 441 -25.64 15.68 -5.39
C LEU A 441 -25.95 14.18 -5.36
N THR A 442 -24.94 13.31 -5.38
CA THR A 442 -25.10 11.86 -5.13
C THR A 442 -24.13 11.41 -4.04
N VAL A 443 -24.50 10.37 -3.28
CA VAL A 443 -23.67 9.82 -2.19
C VAL A 443 -23.36 8.36 -2.44
N SER A 444 -22.07 8.03 -2.48
CA SER A 444 -21.60 6.64 -2.54
C SER A 444 -20.77 6.25 -1.31
N ASP A 445 -20.79 4.97 -0.96
CA ASP A 445 -19.95 4.36 0.07
C ASP A 445 -19.06 3.30 -0.59
N GLY A 446 -17.91 3.74 -1.09
CA GLY A 446 -16.89 2.92 -1.78
C GLY A 446 -17.30 2.32 -3.13
N THR A 447 -18.42 1.60 -3.18
CA THR A 447 -18.89 0.84 -4.36
C THR A 447 -20.41 0.90 -4.56
N GLN A 448 -21.18 1.41 -3.59
CA GLN A 448 -22.65 1.46 -3.68
C GLN A 448 -23.15 2.91 -3.66
N ASP A 449 -24.01 3.27 -4.63
CA ASP A 449 -24.81 4.49 -4.58
C ASP A 449 -25.89 4.33 -3.51
N ILE A 450 -25.76 5.05 -2.41
CA ILE A 450 -26.69 4.98 -1.26
C ILE A 450 -27.90 5.87 -1.52
N THR A 451 -27.77 6.87 -2.38
CA THR A 451 -28.84 7.81 -2.73
C THR A 451 -29.94 7.14 -3.58
N ALA A 452 -29.60 6.16 -4.41
CA ALA A 452 -30.57 5.32 -5.13
C ALA A 452 -31.50 4.52 -4.19
N SER A 453 -31.07 4.24 -2.96
CA SER A 453 -31.87 3.50 -1.96
C SER A 453 -32.86 4.38 -1.19
N LEU A 454 -32.88 5.69 -1.45
CA LEU A 454 -33.63 6.64 -0.62
C LEU A 454 -34.79 7.36 -1.31
N PHE A 455 -34.92 7.50 -2.64
CA PHE A 455 -36.19 7.86 -3.32
C PHE A 455 -36.09 7.85 -4.87
N MET A 456 -37.21 7.57 -5.54
CA MET A 456 -37.43 7.83 -6.98
C MET A 456 -37.76 9.32 -7.20
N GLY A 457 -36.81 10.14 -7.64
CA GLY A 457 -37.10 11.54 -8.02
C GLY A 457 -35.85 12.42 -8.07
N SER A 458 -35.73 13.20 -9.15
CA SER A 458 -34.58 14.05 -9.47
C SER A 458 -34.54 15.32 -8.63
N ASN A 459 -34.10 15.23 -7.38
CA ASN A 459 -33.37 16.27 -6.62
C ASN A 459 -33.21 15.84 -5.17
N ILE A 460 -31.97 15.76 -4.68
CA ILE A 460 -31.70 15.50 -3.27
C ILE A 460 -31.78 16.83 -2.52
N ALA A 461 -32.90 17.09 -1.83
CA ALA A 461 -32.95 18.17 -0.86
C ALA A 461 -31.92 17.94 0.25
N ALA A 462 -31.35 19.00 0.85
CA ALA A 462 -30.32 18.91 1.89
C ALA A 462 -30.67 17.94 3.04
N ILE A 463 -31.95 17.84 3.40
CA ILE A 463 -32.48 16.91 4.41
C ILE A 463 -32.29 15.44 3.99
N GLY A 464 -32.45 15.11 2.72
CA GLY A 464 -32.25 13.75 2.19
C GLY A 464 -30.77 13.35 2.13
N LEU A 465 -29.88 14.31 1.90
CA LEU A 465 -28.43 14.09 1.91
C LEU A 465 -27.93 13.70 3.31
N THR A 466 -28.31 14.48 4.32
CA THR A 466 -27.95 14.21 5.71
C THR A 466 -28.48 12.85 6.17
N ALA A 467 -29.74 12.51 5.84
CA ALA A 467 -30.30 11.21 6.18
C ALA A 467 -29.55 10.03 5.54
N ALA A 468 -29.10 10.16 4.29
CA ALA A 468 -28.30 9.15 3.60
C ALA A 468 -26.96 8.92 4.28
N ILE A 469 -26.30 10.00 4.67
CA ILE A 469 -25.00 9.99 5.34
C ILE A 469 -25.14 9.40 6.75
N CYS A 470 -26.16 9.77 7.51
CA CYS A 470 -26.47 9.16 8.81
C CYS A 470 -26.64 7.64 8.69
N LYS A 471 -27.44 7.18 7.71
CA LYS A 471 -27.65 5.74 7.47
C LYS A 471 -26.34 5.01 7.12
N ALA A 472 -25.42 5.65 6.41
CA ALA A 472 -24.10 5.09 6.13
C ALA A 472 -23.24 5.01 7.41
N ILE A 473 -23.18 6.08 8.20
CA ILE A 473 -22.45 6.12 9.47
C ILE A 473 -23.01 5.08 10.47
N ASP A 474 -24.33 4.92 10.56
CA ASP A 474 -24.96 3.94 11.45
C ASP A 474 -24.68 2.50 11.04
N ARG A 475 -24.66 2.20 9.73
CA ARG A 475 -24.20 0.89 9.23
C ARG A 475 -22.77 0.62 9.69
N PHE A 476 -21.91 1.63 9.63
CA PHE A 476 -20.54 1.50 10.10
C PHE A 476 -20.43 1.30 11.61
N ARG A 477 -21.29 1.97 12.39
CA ARG A 477 -21.38 1.83 13.85
C ARG A 477 -21.83 0.43 14.28
N ASN A 478 -22.81 -0.13 13.57
CA ASN A 478 -23.42 -1.42 13.92
C ASN A 478 -22.61 -2.61 13.38
N GLY A 479 -21.96 -2.49 12.23
CA GLY A 479 -21.10 -3.54 11.68
C GLY A 479 -19.88 -3.87 12.54
N SER A 480 -19.41 -2.93 13.35
CA SER A 480 -18.27 -3.13 14.26
C SER A 480 -18.62 -3.83 15.59
N ARG A 481 -19.90 -4.12 15.85
CA ARG A 481 -20.35 -4.89 17.03
C ARG A 481 -20.59 -6.38 16.74
N ALA A 482 -20.55 -6.77 15.47
CA ALA A 482 -20.85 -8.13 15.00
C ALA A 482 -19.60 -8.92 14.57
N LEU A 483 -18.40 -8.40 14.87
CA LEU A 483 -17.11 -9.03 14.59
C LEU A 483 -16.35 -9.25 15.90
#